data_AF-A0A933MH89-F1
#
_entry.id   AF-A0A933MH89-F1
#
_cell.length_a   1.000
_cell.length_b   1.000
_cell.length_c   1.000
_cell.angle_alpha   90.00
_cell.angle_beta   90.00
_cell.angle_gamma   90.00
#
_symmetry.space_group_name_H-M   'P 1'
#
loop_
_entity.id
_entity.type
_entity.pdbx_description
1 polymer ?
#
loop_
_entity_poly.entity_id
_entity_poly.type
_entity_poly.pdbx_seq_one_letter_code
_entity_poly.pdbx_strand_id
1 'polypeptide(L)' 'MPNESLTQALMLGLGRFAWQEGYGAFSVCASHIGKVREYINNQEEHHRHKTFREEMDEFLKAYGIEPQRP' A
#
# COMPACT_ATOMS: atom_id res chain seq x y z
N MET A 1 9.03 -11.28 37.66
CA MET A 1 8.03 -10.63 36.79
C MET A 1 8.78 -9.63 35.92
N PRO A 2 8.88 -9.79 34.59
CA PRO A 2 9.41 -8.74 33.73
C PRO A 2 8.50 -7.51 33.88
N ASN A 3 9.10 -6.32 34.01
CA ASN A 3 8.34 -5.10 34.29
C ASN A 3 7.34 -4.80 33.16
N GLU A 4 6.15 -4.33 33.51
CA GLU A 4 5.07 -4.02 32.55
C GLU A 4 5.46 -2.89 31.57
N SER A 5 6.46 -2.08 31.93
CA SER A 5 6.96 -0.95 31.15
C SER A 5 7.69 -1.39 29.87
N LEU A 6 8.49 -2.47 29.93
CA LEU A 6 9.21 -3.02 28.77
C LEU A 6 8.25 -3.73 27.81
N THR A 7 7.22 -4.41 28.32
CA THR A 7 6.17 -5.02 27.50
C THR A 7 5.36 -3.97 26.76
N GLN A 8 5.05 -2.84 27.40
CA GLN A 8 4.31 -1.75 26.76
C GLN A 8 5.13 -1.03 25.68
N ALA A 9 6.44 -0.84 25.90
CA ALA A 9 7.35 -0.29 24.90
C ALA A 9 7.56 -1.24 23.69
N LEU A 10 7.65 -2.55 23.93
CA LEU A 10 7.77 -3.56 22.88
C LEU A 10 6.48 -3.68 22.03
N MET A 11 5.31 -3.55 22.67
CA MET A 11 4.00 -3.50 21.98
C MET A 11 3.84 -2.24 21.11
N LEU A 12 4.39 -1.09 21.55
CA LEU A 12 4.39 0.15 20.76
C LEU A 12 5.27 0.06 19.50
N GLY A 13 6.37 -0.70 19.54
CA GLY A 13 7.31 -0.86 18.42
C GLY A 13 6.93 -1.96 17.42
N LEU A 14 6.28 -3.04 17.86
CA LEU A 14 5.92 -4.19 17.01
C LEU A 14 4.43 -4.27 16.64
N GLY A 15 3.54 -3.60 17.38
CA GLY A 15 2.09 -3.79 17.22
C GLY A 15 1.41 -2.96 16.12
N ARG A 16 2.13 -2.05 15.45
CA ARG A 16 1.54 -1.12 14.46
C ARG A 16 1.88 -1.45 13.00
N PHE A 17 2.79 -2.39 12.77
CA PHE A 17 3.16 -2.84 11.43
C PHE A 17 2.63 -4.26 11.22
N ALA A 18 1.80 -4.42 10.22
CA ALA A 18 1.37 -5.73 9.73
C ALA A 18 1.47 -5.71 8.20
N TRP A 19 1.81 -6.85 7.62
CA TRP A 19 1.67 -7.02 6.18
C TRP A 19 0.19 -6.95 5.80
N GLN A 20 -0.09 -6.30 4.67
CA GLN A 20 -1.42 -6.39 4.07
C GLN A 20 -1.72 -7.83 3.66
N GLU A 21 -2.98 -8.24 3.77
CA GLU A 21 -3.41 -9.60 3.43
C GLU A 21 -3.40 -9.88 1.92
N GLY A 22 -3.36 -8.85 1.06
CA GLY A 22 -3.38 -8.99 -0.40
C GLY A 22 -2.62 -7.89 -1.13
N TYR A 23 -2.30 -8.11 -2.40
CA TYR A 23 -1.57 -7.16 -3.25
C TYR A 23 -1.99 -7.26 -4.72
N GLY A 24 -1.71 -6.21 -5.49
CA GLY A 24 -1.83 -6.19 -6.95
C GLY A 24 -0.47 -6.04 -7.61
N ALA A 25 -0.25 -6.71 -8.74
CA ALA A 25 0.97 -6.60 -9.54
C ALA A 25 0.60 -6.27 -10.99
N PHE A 26 1.11 -5.14 -11.49
CA PHE A 26 0.80 -4.62 -12.82
C PHE A 26 2.08 -4.40 -13.61
N SER A 27 2.08 -4.81 -14.88
CA SER A 27 3.22 -4.65 -15.78
C SER A 27 3.09 -3.37 -16.60
N VAL A 28 4.20 -2.62 -16.75
CA VAL A 28 4.24 -1.40 -17.55
C VAL A 28 5.29 -1.50 -18.66
N CYS A 29 5.11 -0.76 -19.76
CA CYS A 29 6.14 -0.61 -20.78
C CYS A 29 7.39 0.09 -20.21
N ALA A 30 8.57 -0.27 -20.71
CA ALA A 30 9.85 0.33 -20.25
C ALA A 30 9.88 1.86 -20.37
N SER A 31 9.22 2.43 -21.37
CA SER A 31 9.08 3.88 -21.54
C SER A 31 8.37 4.58 -20.38
N HIS A 32 7.60 3.84 -19.56
CA HIS A 32 6.87 4.38 -18.42
C HIS A 32 7.65 4.33 -17.09
N ILE A 33 8.85 3.75 -17.05
CA ILE A 33 9.66 3.65 -15.83
C ILE A 33 9.85 5.02 -15.15
N GLY A 34 10.11 6.07 -15.93
CA GLY A 34 10.26 7.43 -15.39
C GLY A 34 9.01 7.92 -14.67
N LYS A 35 7.83 7.70 -15.26
CA LYS A 35 6.54 8.07 -14.66
C LYS A 35 6.23 7.25 -13.41
N VAL A 36 6.52 5.94 -13.43
CA VAL A 36 6.34 5.07 -12.25
C VAL A 36 7.22 5.52 -11.10
N ARG A 37 8.48 5.89 -11.37
CA ARG A 37 9.39 6.40 -10.34
C ARG A 37 8.86 7.69 -9.70
N GLU A 38 8.40 8.63 -10.52
CA GLU A 38 7.81 9.88 -10.03
C GLU A 38 6.52 9.65 -9.24
N TYR A 39 5.67 8.73 -9.70
CA TYR A 39 4.46 8.32 -9.00
C TYR A 39 4.77 7.73 -7.61
N ILE A 40 5.76 6.82 -7.49
CA ILE A 40 6.18 6.25 -6.20
C ILE A 40 6.74 7.33 -5.27
N ASN A 41 7.53 8.28 -5.79
CA ASN A 41 8.12 9.34 -4.97
C ASN A 41 7.06 10.29 -4.38
N ASN A 42 5.92 10.46 -5.06
CA ASN A 42 4.86 11.38 -4.65
C ASN A 42 3.63 10.68 -4.03
N GLN A 43 3.74 9.38 -3.73
CA GLN A 43 2.61 8.55 -3.28
C GLN A 43 2.01 9.03 -1.95
N GLU A 44 2.83 9.57 -1.03
CA GLU A 44 2.32 10.11 0.24
C GLU A 44 1.35 11.28 -0.01
N GLU A 45 1.75 12.26 -0.82
CA GLU A 45 0.91 13.42 -1.15
C GLU A 45 -0.31 13.00 -2.00
N HIS A 46 -0.14 12.05 -2.91
CA HIS A 46 -1.23 11.48 -3.69
C HIS A 46 -2.31 10.87 -2.78
N HIS A 47 -1.89 10.08 -1.78
CA HIS A 47 -2.81 9.40 -0.87
C HIS A 47 -3.43 10.30 0.21
N ARG A 48 -3.04 11.59 0.29
CA ARG A 48 -3.80 12.57 1.07
C ARG A 48 -5.17 12.87 0.45
N HIS A 49 -5.30 12.69 -0.86
CA HIS A 49 -6.49 13.04 -1.62
C HIS A 49 -7.20 11.83 -2.25
N LYS A 50 -6.53 10.67 -2.28
CA LYS A 50 -7.06 9.45 -2.90
C LYS A 50 -6.75 8.23 -2.05
N THR A 51 -7.75 7.42 -1.76
CA THR A 51 -7.56 6.21 -0.97
C THR A 51 -6.90 5.10 -1.79
N PHE A 52 -6.19 4.18 -1.11
CA PHE A 52 -5.64 2.98 -1.74
C PHE A 52 -6.72 2.17 -2.48
N ARG A 53 -7.95 2.09 -1.95
CA ARG A 53 -9.05 1.34 -2.58
C ARG A 53 -9.45 1.96 -3.91
N GLU A 54 -9.66 3.27 -3.96
CA GLU A 54 -10.01 3.98 -5.19
C GLU A 54 -8.93 3.79 -6.26
N GLU A 55 -7.66 3.85 -5.85
CA GLU A 55 -6.54 3.64 -6.76
C GLU A 55 -6.46 2.18 -7.27
N MET A 56 -6.67 1.20 -6.39
CA MET A 56 -6.74 -0.21 -6.80
C MET A 56 -7.87 -0.43 -7.81
N ASP A 57 -9.07 0.12 -7.57
CA ASP A 57 -10.20 0.00 -8.48
C ASP A 57 -9.89 0.63 -9.85
N GLU A 58 -9.19 1.76 -9.89
CA GLU A 58 -8.72 2.37 -11.12
C GLU A 58 -7.70 1.50 -11.87
N PHE A 59 -6.74 0.90 -11.15
CA PHE A 59 -5.80 -0.04 -11.78
C PHE A 59 -6.53 -1.27 -12.33
N LEU A 60 -7.44 -1.88 -11.58
CA LEU A 60 -8.23 -3.01 -12.06
C LEU A 60 -8.99 -2.65 -13.34
N LYS A 61 -9.66 -1.48 -13.35
CA LYS A 61 -10.35 -0.98 -14.54
C LYS A 61 -9.41 -0.75 -15.72
N ALA A 62 -8.25 -0.13 -15.50
CA ALA A 62 -7.29 0.17 -16.56
C ALA A 62 -6.72 -1.10 -17.21
N TYR A 63 -6.61 -2.18 -16.46
CA TYR A 63 -6.13 -3.49 -16.94
C TYR A 63 -7.26 -4.46 -17.30
N GLY A 64 -8.53 -4.03 -17.23
CA GLY A 64 -9.68 -4.86 -17.57
C GLY A 64 -9.88 -6.07 -16.64
N ILE A 65 -9.45 -5.96 -15.40
CA ILE A 65 -9.59 -7.02 -14.38
C ILE A 65 -10.87 -6.74 -13.58
N GLU A 66 -11.73 -7.75 -13.44
CA GLU A 66 -12.91 -7.63 -12.59
C GLU A 66 -12.53 -7.69 -11.10
N PRO A 67 -13.07 -6.78 -10.26
CA PRO A 67 -12.82 -6.83 -8.83
C PRO A 67 -13.36 -8.13 -8.23
N GLN A 68 -12.48 -8.92 -7.63
CA GLN A 68 -12.91 -10.07 -6.83
C GLN A 68 -13.31 -9.57 -5.45
N ARG A 69 -14.60 -9.26 -5.30
CA ARG A 69 -15.21 -9.04 -3.98
C ARG A 69 -15.73 -10.38 -3.46
N PRO A 70 -15.51 -10.70 -2.16
CA PRO A 70 -16.29 -11.74 -1.50
C PRO A 70 -17.78 -11.38 -1.45
#